data_AF-A0A2G3K3I3-F1
#
_entry.id   AF-A0A2G3K3I3-F1
#
_cell.length_a   1.000
_cell.length_b   1.000
_cell.length_c   1.000
_cell.angle_alpha   90.00
_cell.angle_beta   90.00
_cell.angle_gamma   90.00
#
_symmetry.space_group_name_H-M   'P 1'
#
loop_
_entity.id
_entity.type
_entity.pdbx_description
1 polymer ?
#
loop_
_entity_poly.entity_id
_entity_poly.type
_entity_poly.pdbx_seq_one_letter_code
_entity_poly.pdbx_strand_id
1 'polypeptide(L)'
;MKMMMLAALSLSLAACGEKPRETWIAGKDIPAYKAVNDDLRTPAFIIKSGETCQAGETSFGKVDAYTHVICTSGTGWVTESEHFKKSSDND
;
A
#
# COMPACT_ATOMS: atom_id res chain seq x y z
N MET A 1 -6.62 57.97 14.97
CA MET A 1 -7.02 56.57 15.29
C MET A 1 -7.30 55.88 13.96
N LYS A 2 -6.27 55.37 13.26
CA LYS A 2 -5.93 53.93 13.14
C LYS A 2 -7.16 53.02 13.01
N MET A 3 -7.67 52.84 11.79
CA MET A 3 -8.52 51.70 11.45
C MET A 3 -7.68 50.75 10.58
N MET A 4 -7.23 49.66 11.19
CA MET A 4 -6.51 48.58 10.51
C MET A 4 -7.49 47.85 9.59
N MET A 5 -7.20 47.79 8.29
CA MET A 5 -7.79 46.76 7.42
C MET A 5 -6.89 45.52 7.51
N LEU A 6 -7.34 44.53 8.28
CA LEU A 6 -6.87 43.15 8.17
C LEU A 6 -7.37 42.60 6.83
N ALA A 7 -6.47 42.41 5.87
CA ALA A 7 -6.79 41.76 4.60
C ALA A 7 -6.15 40.37 4.54
N ALA A 8 -7.04 39.37 4.42
CA ALA A 8 -6.84 38.04 3.83
C ALA A 8 -5.85 37.08 4.52
N LEU A 9 -6.32 36.48 5.60
CA LEU A 9 -5.99 35.09 5.96
C LEU A 9 -6.86 34.16 5.10
N SER A 10 -6.31 33.47 4.10
CA SER A 10 -6.92 32.22 3.58
C SER A 10 -6.19 31.64 2.37
N LEU A 11 -6.07 30.32 2.36
CA LEU A 11 -5.69 29.38 1.28
C LEU A 11 -4.21 29.02 1.14
N SER A 12 -3.78 28.06 1.97
CA SER A 12 -2.80 27.03 1.55
C SER A 12 -2.91 25.76 2.39
N LEU A 13 -4.07 25.08 2.34
CA LEU A 13 -4.24 23.71 2.89
C LEU A 13 -4.60 22.66 1.82
N ALA A 14 -4.01 22.76 0.62
CA ALA A 14 -4.21 21.74 -0.41
C ALA A 14 -2.90 21.00 -0.71
N ALA A 15 -2.43 20.17 0.23
CA ALA A 15 -1.44 19.13 -0.07
C ALA A 15 -1.35 18.03 1.02
N CYS A 16 -2.46 17.60 1.63
CA CYS A 16 -2.53 16.28 2.26
C CYS A 16 -3.05 15.27 1.23
N GLY A 17 -2.35 15.16 0.09
CA GLY A 17 -2.61 14.07 -0.87
C GLY A 17 -1.95 12.80 -0.36
N GLU A 18 -2.69 11.69 -0.31
CA GLU A 18 -2.10 10.37 -0.08
C GLU A 18 -1.01 10.14 -1.13
N LYS A 19 0.16 9.64 -0.70
CA LYS A 19 1.24 9.32 -1.65
C LYS A 19 0.72 8.29 -2.65
N PRO A 20 0.99 8.46 -3.95
CA PRO A 20 0.61 7.47 -4.94
C PRO A 20 1.21 6.11 -4.54
N ARG A 21 0.37 5.09 -4.52
CA ARG A 21 0.78 3.72 -4.19
C ARG A 21 1.58 3.14 -5.35
N GLU A 22 2.62 2.39 -5.03
CA GLU A 22 3.43 1.73 -6.04
C GLU A 22 2.61 0.60 -6.69
N THR A 23 2.77 0.44 -8.01
CA THR A 23 2.13 -0.66 -8.75
C THR A 23 3.05 -1.86 -8.79
N TRP A 24 2.56 -2.99 -8.31
CA TRP A 24 3.27 -4.27 -8.20
C TRP A 24 2.58 -5.31 -9.07
N ILE A 25 3.36 -6.17 -9.75
CA ILE A 25 2.85 -7.29 -10.55
C ILE A 25 3.35 -8.59 -9.93
N ALA A 26 2.43 -9.47 -9.54
CA ALA A 26 2.78 -10.75 -8.93
C ALA A 26 3.57 -11.65 -9.90
N GLY A 27 4.78 -12.05 -9.53
CA GLY A 27 5.62 -12.94 -10.33
C GLY A 27 5.19 -14.40 -10.28
N LYS A 28 4.51 -14.80 -9.20
CA LYS A 28 3.96 -16.15 -8.96
C LYS A 28 2.64 -16.04 -8.20
N ASP A 29 2.01 -17.17 -7.89
CA ASP A 29 0.89 -17.19 -6.95
C ASP A 29 1.39 -16.86 -5.54
N ILE A 30 0.77 -15.89 -4.89
CA ILE A 30 1.21 -15.35 -3.59
C ILE A 30 0.04 -15.40 -2.59
N PRO A 31 0.20 -16.05 -1.42
CA PRO A 31 -0.81 -16.03 -0.38
C PRO A 31 -0.92 -14.64 0.25
N ALA A 32 -2.16 -14.19 0.47
CA ALA A 32 -2.46 -12.96 1.19
C ALA A 32 -3.30 -13.26 2.43
N TYR A 33 -2.98 -12.57 3.51
CA TYR A 33 -3.53 -12.78 4.85
C TYR A 33 -4.44 -11.64 5.28
N LYS A 34 -5.38 -11.92 6.18
CA LYS A 34 -6.36 -10.93 6.63
C LYS A 34 -5.74 -9.88 7.55
N ALA A 35 -4.72 -10.27 8.31
CA ALA A 35 -4.04 -9.42 9.27
C ALA A 35 -2.54 -9.73 9.37
N VAL A 36 -1.79 -8.81 9.99
CA VAL A 36 -0.41 -9.04 10.41
C VAL A 36 -0.39 -10.08 11.53
N ASN A 37 0.56 -11.03 11.46
CA ASN A 37 0.67 -12.19 12.38
C ASN A 37 -0.50 -13.19 12.31
N ASP A 38 -1.26 -13.22 11.21
CA ASP A 38 -2.28 -14.26 10.98
C ASP A 38 -1.63 -15.64 10.77
N ASP A 39 -2.41 -16.72 10.85
CA ASP A 39 -1.89 -18.07 10.59
C ASP A 39 -1.51 -18.23 9.12
N LEU A 40 -0.21 -18.32 8.85
CA LEU A 40 0.34 -18.42 7.49
C LEU A 40 -0.09 -19.69 6.74
N ARG A 41 -0.69 -20.67 7.43
CA ARG A 41 -1.23 -21.89 6.79
C ARG A 41 -2.63 -21.70 6.22
N THR A 42 -3.31 -20.62 6.58
CA THR A 42 -4.69 -20.34 6.17
C THR A 42 -4.79 -18.97 5.50
N PRO A 43 -4.33 -18.84 4.24
CA PRO A 43 -4.43 -17.59 3.52
C PRO A 43 -5.90 -17.19 3.32
N ALA A 44 -6.17 -15.89 3.38
CA ALA A 44 -7.49 -15.32 3.12
C ALA A 44 -7.85 -15.41 1.62
N PHE A 45 -6.86 -15.24 0.75
CA PHE A 45 -6.96 -15.43 -0.69
C PHE A 45 -5.58 -15.64 -1.31
N ILE A 46 -5.56 -16.03 -2.59
CA ILE A 46 -4.34 -16.17 -3.38
C ILE A 46 -4.35 -15.10 -4.48
N ILE A 47 -3.32 -14.27 -4.51
CA ILE A 47 -3.02 -13.35 -5.62
C ILE A 47 -2.41 -14.18 -6.74
N LYS A 48 -2.96 -14.10 -7.95
CA LYS A 48 -2.51 -14.94 -9.06
C LYS A 48 -1.28 -14.36 -9.75
N SER A 49 -0.42 -15.23 -10.29
CA SER A 49 0.69 -14.79 -11.13
C SER A 49 0.19 -13.89 -12.27
N GLY A 50 0.89 -12.78 -12.49
CA GLY A 50 0.54 -11.73 -13.45
C GLY A 50 -0.49 -10.72 -12.95
N GLU A 51 -1.07 -10.90 -11.76
CA GLU A 51 -2.02 -9.96 -11.20
C GLU A 51 -1.36 -8.65 -10.76
N THR A 52 -2.00 -7.53 -11.09
CA THR A 52 -1.57 -6.19 -10.69
C THR A 52 -2.19 -5.81 -9.35
N CYS A 53 -1.35 -5.32 -8.45
CA CYS A 53 -1.70 -4.86 -7.12
C CYS A 53 -1.14 -3.46 -6.87
N GLN A 54 -1.79 -2.71 -5.97
CA GLN A 54 -1.24 -1.50 -5.39
C GLN A 54 -0.64 -1.83 -4.02
N ALA A 55 0.66 -1.57 -3.87
CA ALA A 55 1.36 -1.73 -2.61
C ALA A 55 1.18 -0.50 -1.72
N GLY A 56 0.81 -0.74 -0.47
CA GLY A 56 0.63 0.26 0.57
C GLY A 56 1.78 0.24 1.57
N GLU A 57 1.42 0.36 2.84
CA GLU A 57 2.36 0.36 3.94
C GLU A 57 2.95 -1.02 4.22
N THR A 58 4.16 -1.02 4.80
CA THR A 58 4.78 -2.20 5.38
C THR A 58 4.68 -2.13 6.89
N SER A 59 4.21 -3.21 7.52
CA SER A 59 4.12 -3.39 8.96
C SER A 59 4.99 -4.57 9.38
N PHE A 60 5.69 -4.44 10.51
CA PHE A 60 6.55 -5.51 11.03
C PHE A 60 5.78 -6.30 12.08
N GLY A 61 5.53 -7.57 11.77
CA GLY A 61 4.97 -8.54 12.70
C GLY A 61 6.02 -9.03 13.71
N LYS A 62 5.70 -10.12 14.39
CA LYS A 62 6.60 -10.76 15.38
C LYS A 62 7.84 -11.35 14.73
N VAL A 63 7.70 -11.86 13.51
CA VAL A 63 8.76 -12.57 12.78
C VAL A 63 8.96 -11.99 11.39
N ASP A 64 7.86 -11.64 10.69
CA ASP A 64 7.90 -11.24 9.30
C ASP A 64 7.55 -9.76 9.08
N ALA A 65 7.99 -9.20 7.95
CA ALA A 65 7.47 -7.96 7.41
C ALA A 65 6.25 -8.26 6.53
N TYR A 66 5.21 -7.45 6.66
CA TYR A 66 3.95 -7.59 5.95
C TYR A 66 3.71 -6.33 5.13
N THR A 67 3.54 -6.44 3.82
CA THR A 67 3.12 -5.31 2.99
C THR A 67 1.63 -5.41 2.71
N HIS A 68 0.91 -4.33 2.96
CA HIS A 68 -0.50 -4.23 2.60
C HIS A 68 -0.65 -4.08 1.09
N VAL A 69 -1.51 -4.88 0.47
CA VAL A 69 -1.75 -4.86 -0.98
C VAL A 69 -3.24 -4.77 -1.29
N ILE A 70 -3.57 -4.00 -2.33
CA ILE A 70 -4.90 -3.97 -2.94
C ILE A 70 -4.79 -4.56 -4.34
N CYS A 71 -5.42 -5.71 -4.56
CA CYS A 71 -5.42 -6.44 -5.83
C CYS A 71 -6.86 -6.65 -6.32
N THR A 72 -7.01 -7.23 -7.51
CA THR A 72 -8.36 -7.59 -8.05
C THR A 72 -8.97 -8.73 -7.24
N SER A 73 -8.15 -9.67 -6.79
CA SER A 73 -8.50 -10.83 -5.97
C SER A 73 -8.89 -10.45 -4.53
N GLY A 74 -8.50 -9.26 -4.07
CA GLY A 74 -8.84 -8.77 -2.73
C GLY A 74 -7.81 -7.81 -2.15
N THR A 75 -8.05 -7.41 -0.91
CA THR A 75 -7.17 -6.56 -0.11
C THR A 75 -6.67 -7.34 1.10
N GLY A 76 -5.37 -7.31 1.35
CA GLY A 76 -4.76 -8.08 2.43
C GLY A 76 -3.29 -7.78 2.64
N TRP A 77 -2.61 -8.68 3.36
CA TRP A 77 -1.21 -8.54 3.73
C TRP A 77 -0.38 -9.68 3.13
N VAL A 78 0.77 -9.36 2.55
CA VAL A 78 1.70 -10.36 2.00
C VAL A 78 3.03 -10.30 2.75
N THR A 79 3.64 -11.45 3.01
CA THR A 79 5.00 -11.56 3.57
C THR A 79 6.07 -11.66 2.49
N GLU A 80 5.66 -12.03 1.26
CA GLU A 80 6.49 -12.40 0.12
C GLU A 80 6.60 -11.26 -0.92
N SER A 81 6.91 -10.05 -0.45
CA SER A 81 6.96 -8.84 -1.30
C SER A 81 8.02 -8.90 -2.42
N GLU A 82 9.09 -9.66 -2.22
CA GLU A 82 10.17 -9.91 -3.18
C GLU A 82 9.72 -10.68 -4.43
N HIS A 83 8.54 -11.30 -4.37
CA HIS A 83 7.94 -12.01 -5.50
C HIS A 83 7.09 -11.11 -6.40
N PHE A 84 7.01 -9.81 -6.12
CA PHE A 84 6.41 -8.83 -7.00
C PHE A 84 7.46 -8.10 -7.85
N LYS A 85 7.13 -7.86 -9.12
CA LYS A 85 7.86 -6.91 -9.97
C LYS A 85 7.29 -5.51 -9.74
N LYS A 86 8.16 -4.53 -9.47
CA LYS A 86 7.74 -3.15 -9.24
C LYS A 86 7.72 -2.41 -10.57
N SER A 87 6.71 -1.59 -10.81
CA SER A 87 6.60 -0.82 -12.05
C SER A 87 7.71 0.23 -12.21
N SER A 88 8.48 0.51 -11.16
CA SER A 88 9.63 1.40 -11.13
C SER A 88 10.93 0.76 -11.66
N ASP A 89 10.96 -0.55 -11.90
CA ASP A 89 12.15 -1.28 -12.42
C ASP A 89 12.24 -1.30 -13.96
N ASN A 90 11.69 -0.29 -14.66
CA ASN A 90 11.81 -0.09 -16.11
C ASN A 90 12.76 1.09 -16.42
N ASP A 91 14.00 1.01 -15.93
CA ASP A 91 15.15 1.80 -16.41
C ASP A 91 16.34 0.89 -16.73
#